data_AF-A0A2M7NK33-F1
#
_entry.id   AF-A0A2M7NK33-F1
#
_cell.length_a   1.000
_cell.length_b   1.000
_cell.length_c   1.000
_cell.angle_alpha   90.00
_cell.angle_beta   90.00
_cell.angle_gamma   90.00
#
_symmetry.space_group_name_H-M   'P 1'
#
loop_
_entity.id
_entity.type
_entity.pdbx_description
1 polymer ?
#
loop_
_entity_poly.entity_id
_entity_poly.type
_entity_poly.pdbx_seq_one_letter_code
_entity_poly.pdbx_strand_id
1 'polypeptide(L)'
;MNKFVVKYFSILSVFALLFFIACSPKTVSTQVNYPQSPTLLRIDDQTVSADEFEYLYQKNNSTQEDSLWNREKIQEYLDLYINFKLKVEEAKELGMDTSQAFKKEFEIYKNQLAEPYLTPKNVSEKLVK
;
A
#
# COMPACT_ATOMS: atom_id res chain seq x y z
N MET A 1 -52.19 43.67 1.80
CA MET A 1 -52.23 42.20 1.56
C MET A 1 -51.88 41.49 2.86
N ASN A 2 -52.74 40.56 3.29
CA ASN A 2 -52.91 40.18 4.69
C ASN A 2 -51.71 39.38 5.22
N LYS A 3 -51.15 39.75 6.39
CA LYS A 3 -50.01 39.06 7.04
C LYS A 3 -50.24 37.56 7.26
N PHE A 4 -51.50 37.14 7.25
CA PHE A 4 -51.93 35.75 7.26
C PHE A 4 -51.44 34.97 6.03
N VAL A 5 -51.61 35.49 4.81
CA VAL A 5 -51.31 34.77 3.56
C VAL A 5 -49.81 34.49 3.41
N VAL A 6 -48.96 35.44 3.81
CA VAL A 6 -47.49 35.30 3.77
C VAL A 6 -47.01 34.24 4.76
N LYS A 7 -47.64 34.14 5.94
CA LYS A 7 -47.29 33.15 6.95
C LYS A 7 -47.63 31.73 6.51
N TYR A 8 -48.79 31.54 5.88
CA TYR A 8 -49.18 30.24 5.30
C TYR A 8 -48.28 29.83 4.13
N PHE A 9 -47.85 30.78 3.30
CA PHE A 9 -46.92 30.51 2.19
C PHE A 9 -45.52 30.10 2.69
N SER A 10 -45.00 30.73 3.75
CA SER A 10 -43.74 30.32 4.39
C SER A 10 -43.84 28.96 5.10
N ILE A 11 -44.97 28.63 5.74
CA ILE A 11 -45.14 27.34 6.45
C ILE A 11 -45.29 26.18 5.46
N LEU A 12 -45.96 26.38 4.32
CA LEU A 12 -46.11 25.37 3.27
C LEU A 12 -44.77 25.05 2.57
N SER A 13 -43.89 26.05 2.41
CA SER A 13 -42.55 25.89 1.83
C SER A 13 -41.57 25.12 2.74
N VAL A 14 -41.74 25.16 4.06
CA VAL A 14 -40.88 24.44 5.02
C VAL A 14 -41.23 22.95 5.09
N PHE A 15 -42.52 22.59 4.92
CA PHE A 15 -42.97 21.20 4.90
C PHE A 15 -42.55 20.43 3.64
N ALA A 16 -42.45 21.10 2.48
CA ALA A 16 -41.96 20.50 1.24
C ALA A 16 -40.45 20.18 1.26
N LEU A 17 -39.67 20.87 2.10
CA LEU A 17 -38.23 20.66 2.23
C LEU A 17 -37.86 19.49 3.17
N LEU A 18 -38.77 19.12 4.08
CA LEU A 18 -38.55 18.05 5.08
C LEU A 18 -38.86 16.64 4.56
N PHE A 19 -39.44 16.50 3.37
CA PHE A 19 -39.73 15.19 2.76
C PHE A 19 -38.59 14.63 1.89
N PHE A 20 -37.55 15.42 1.59
CA PHE A 20 -36.41 15.00 0.75
C PHE A 20 -35.21 14.43 1.54
N ILE A 21 -35.21 14.50 2.87
CA ILE A 21 -34.04 14.13 3.70
C ILE A 21 -34.12 12.69 4.24
N ALA A 22 -35.24 11.97 4.06
CA ALA A 22 -35.48 10.70 4.75
C ALA A 22 -34.98 9.43 4.03
N CYS A 23 -34.29 9.55 2.89
CA CYS A 23 -33.75 8.36 2.19
C CYS A 23 -32.34 8.63 1.67
N SER A 24 -31.36 8.68 2.58
CA SER A 24 -29.97 8.44 2.20
C SER A 24 -29.78 6.92 2.07
N PRO A 25 -29.33 6.38 0.92
CA PRO A 25 -29.00 4.96 0.82
C PRO A 25 -27.87 4.66 1.81
N LYS A 26 -28.15 3.79 2.80
CA LYS A 26 -27.09 3.22 3.62
C LYS A 26 -26.30 2.29 2.71
N THR A 27 -25.14 2.75 2.26
CA THR A 27 -24.16 1.91 1.60
C THR A 27 -23.74 0.83 2.59
N VAL A 28 -24.23 -0.39 2.39
CA VAL A 28 -23.73 -1.57 3.10
C VAL A 28 -22.32 -1.81 2.55
N SER A 29 -21.30 -1.30 3.26
CA SER A 29 -19.93 -1.71 3.02
C SER A 29 -19.79 -3.15 3.51
N THR A 30 -19.85 -4.12 2.60
CA THR A 30 -19.40 -5.48 2.88
C THR A 30 -17.90 -5.41 3.17
N GLN A 31 -17.53 -5.51 4.44
CA GLN A 31 -16.13 -5.68 4.86
C GLN A 31 -15.69 -7.06 4.36
N VAL A 32 -14.98 -7.11 3.24
CA VAL A 32 -14.33 -8.34 2.76
C VAL A 32 -13.24 -8.66 3.78
N ASN A 33 -13.46 -9.67 4.62
CA ASN A 33 -12.47 -10.13 5.57
C ASN A 33 -11.44 -10.99 4.82
N TYR A 34 -10.40 -10.35 4.28
CA TYR A 34 -9.26 -11.08 3.74
C TYR A 34 -8.55 -11.79 4.90
N PRO A 35 -8.29 -13.11 4.78
CA PRO A 35 -7.54 -13.83 5.80
C PRO A 35 -6.22 -13.10 6.01
N GLN A 36 -5.98 -12.62 7.23
CA GLN A 36 -4.75 -11.93 7.57
C GLN A 36 -3.62 -12.96 7.57
N SER A 37 -2.58 -12.71 6.78
CA SER A 37 -1.36 -13.53 6.82
C SER A 37 -0.80 -13.52 8.24
N PRO A 38 -0.36 -14.67 8.78
CA PRO A 38 0.19 -14.72 10.12
C PRO A 38 1.45 -13.85 10.21
N THR A 39 1.62 -13.18 11.34
CA THR A 39 2.88 -12.48 11.65
C THR A 39 4.01 -13.50 11.79
N LEU A 40 5.07 -13.33 11.02
CA LEU A 40 6.27 -14.16 11.09
C LEU A 40 7.30 -13.59 12.05
N LEU A 41 7.52 -12.26 12.00
CA LEU A 41 8.54 -11.55 12.77
C LEU A 41 7.99 -10.21 13.23
N ARG A 42 8.41 -9.78 14.43
CA ARG A 42 8.20 -8.44 14.95
C ARG A 42 9.51 -7.89 15.49
N ILE A 43 9.91 -6.72 15.01
CA ILE A 43 11.07 -5.95 15.49
C ILE A 43 10.52 -4.59 15.90
N ASP A 44 10.51 -4.31 17.21
CA ASP A 44 9.85 -3.16 17.81
C ASP A 44 8.39 -3.01 17.34
N ASP A 45 8.08 -1.91 16.65
CA ASP A 45 6.76 -1.60 16.10
C ASP A 45 6.59 -2.10 14.65
N GLN A 46 7.62 -2.70 14.04
CA GLN A 46 7.57 -3.24 12.69
C GLN A 46 7.15 -4.72 12.71
N THR A 47 6.11 -5.06 11.95
CA THR A 47 5.64 -6.43 11.78
C THR A 47 5.88 -6.91 10.34
N VAL A 48 6.43 -8.10 10.19
CA VAL A 48 6.58 -8.80 8.91
C VAL A 48 5.63 -9.99 8.87
N SER A 49 4.85 -10.09 7.79
CA SER A 49 3.95 -11.21 7.55
C SER A 49 4.67 -12.41 6.93
N ALA A 50 4.12 -13.61 7.11
CA ALA A 50 4.63 -14.81 6.45
C ALA A 50 4.58 -14.68 4.92
N ASP A 51 3.55 -14.05 4.36
CA ASP A 51 3.39 -13.87 2.91
C ASP A 51 4.47 -12.94 2.33
N GLU A 52 4.85 -11.87 3.05
CA GLU A 52 5.96 -10.99 2.63
C GLU A 52 7.27 -11.79 2.56
N PHE A 53 7.54 -12.57 3.61
CA PHE A 53 8.74 -13.41 3.65
C PHE A 53 8.73 -14.44 2.54
N GLU A 54 7.61 -15.13 2.33
CA GLU A 54 7.45 -16.13 1.28
C GLU A 54 7.70 -15.53 -0.10
N TYR A 55 7.08 -14.38 -0.40
CA TYR A 55 7.28 -13.68 -1.67
C TYR A 55 8.76 -13.35 -1.91
N LEU A 56 9.44 -12.80 -0.90
CA LEU A 56 10.85 -12.44 -1.01
C LEU A 56 11.75 -13.68 -1.14
N TYR A 57 11.44 -14.74 -0.40
CA TYR A 57 12.16 -16.00 -0.46
C TYR A 57 12.06 -16.61 -1.87
N GLN A 58 10.84 -16.73 -2.41
CA GLN A 58 10.62 -17.24 -3.76
C GLN A 58 11.34 -16.38 -4.80
N LYS A 59 11.19 -15.04 -4.73
CA LYS A 59 11.81 -14.11 -5.68
C LYS A 59 13.33 -14.21 -5.70
N ASN A 60 13.96 -14.39 -4.55
CA ASN A 60 15.42 -14.43 -4.43
C ASN A 60 16.01 -15.82 -4.73
N ASN A 61 15.19 -16.87 -4.72
CA ASN A 61 15.66 -18.24 -4.91
C ASN A 61 15.08 -18.93 -6.16
N SER A 62 14.30 -18.21 -6.99
CA SER A 62 13.49 -18.75 -8.09
C SER A 62 14.22 -19.60 -9.14
N THR A 63 15.55 -19.62 -9.16
CA THR A 63 16.37 -20.42 -10.07
C THR A 63 16.63 -21.86 -9.60
N GLN A 64 16.22 -22.23 -8.38
CA GLN A 64 16.51 -23.54 -7.77
C GLN A 64 15.26 -24.43 -7.59
N GLU A 65 14.43 -24.56 -8.64
CA GLU A 65 13.08 -25.19 -8.60
C GLU A 65 12.99 -26.51 -7.82
N ASP A 66 13.92 -27.45 -8.05
CA ASP A 66 13.86 -28.80 -7.46
C ASP A 66 14.04 -28.84 -5.92
N SER A 67 14.41 -27.71 -5.31
CA SER A 67 14.73 -27.62 -3.87
C SER A 67 14.20 -26.36 -3.18
N LEU A 68 13.34 -25.59 -3.85
CA LEU A 68 12.80 -24.33 -3.32
C LEU A 68 12.13 -24.49 -1.96
N TRP A 69 11.51 -25.63 -1.67
CA TRP A 69 10.70 -25.83 -0.47
C TRP A 69 11.37 -26.74 0.57
N ASN A 70 12.70 -26.78 0.59
CA ASN A 70 13.46 -27.48 1.59
C ASN A 70 13.49 -26.70 2.93
N ARG A 71 13.21 -27.38 4.05
CA ARG A 71 13.15 -26.76 5.39
C ARG A 71 14.45 -26.09 5.78
N GLU A 72 15.59 -26.75 5.55
CA GLU A 72 16.91 -26.21 5.88
C GLU A 72 17.18 -24.92 5.11
N LYS A 73 16.89 -24.88 3.81
CA LYS A 73 17.04 -23.67 2.98
C LYS A 73 16.12 -22.53 3.41
N ILE A 74 14.88 -22.84 3.79
CA ILE A 74 13.95 -21.84 4.32
C ILE A 74 14.50 -21.27 5.63
N GLN A 75 15.03 -22.12 6.52
CA GLN A 75 15.61 -21.69 7.79
C GLN A 75 16.86 -20.83 7.58
N GLU A 76 17.78 -21.24 6.72
CA GLU A 76 18.99 -20.48 6.39
C GLU A 76 18.64 -19.09 5.85
N TYR A 77 17.66 -19.01 4.94
CA TYR A 77 17.21 -17.74 4.40
C TYR A 77 16.47 -16.90 5.46
N LEU A 78 15.68 -17.51 6.33
CA LEU A 78 15.03 -16.84 7.45
C LEU A 78 16.05 -16.20 8.39
N ASP A 79 17.13 -16.89 8.72
CA ASP A 79 18.20 -16.37 9.58
C ASP A 79 18.90 -15.17 8.91
N LEU A 80 19.18 -15.26 7.60
CA LEU A 80 19.73 -14.14 6.83
C LEU A 80 18.77 -12.94 6.80
N TYR A 81 17.48 -13.20 6.59
CA TYR A 81 16.45 -12.18 6.53
C TYR A 81 16.26 -11.44 7.86
N ILE A 82 16.23 -12.17 8.99
CA ILE A 82 16.16 -11.59 10.33
C ILE A 82 17.39 -10.71 10.59
N ASN A 83 18.59 -11.24 10.33
CA ASN A 83 19.83 -10.49 10.51
C ASN A 83 19.88 -9.23 9.65
N PHE A 84 19.38 -9.30 8.42
CA PHE A 84 19.25 -8.13 7.55
C PHE A 84 18.32 -7.07 8.16
N LYS A 85 17.11 -7.45 8.57
CA LYS A 85 16.14 -6.51 9.17
C LYS A 85 16.69 -5.86 10.44
N LEU A 86 17.33 -6.62 11.32
CA LEU A 86 17.97 -6.09 12.54
C LEU A 86 19.06 -5.04 12.22
N LYS A 87 19.91 -5.32 11.22
CA LYS A 87 20.94 -4.34 10.79
C LYS A 87 20.34 -3.08 10.21
N VAL A 88 19.21 -3.19 9.50
CA VAL A 88 18.51 -2.03 8.95
C VAL A 88 17.92 -1.18 10.06
N GLU A 89 17.28 -1.78 11.06
CA GLU A 89 16.73 -1.03 12.19
C GLU A 89 17.84 -0.33 13.00
N GLU A 90 18.93 -1.03 13.35
CA GLU A 90 20.09 -0.40 14.01
C GLU A 90 20.65 0.78 13.19
N ALA A 91 20.80 0.62 11.88
CA ALA A 91 21.30 1.69 11.02
C ALA A 91 20.38 2.93 11.01
N LYS A 92 19.06 2.74 11.11
CA LYS A 92 18.08 3.84 11.25
C LYS A 92 18.17 4.50 12.62
N GLU A 93 18.33 3.73 13.69
CA GLU A 93 18.52 4.27 15.03
C GLU A 93 19.80 5.13 15.13
N LEU A 94 20.86 4.72 14.44
CA LEU A 94 22.10 5.50 14.29
C LEU A 94 21.96 6.69 13.31
N GLY A 95 20.80 6.88 12.69
CA GLY A 95 20.49 7.96 11.76
C GLY A 95 21.24 7.87 10.42
N MET A 96 21.75 6.70 10.04
CA MET A 96 22.55 6.53 8.82
C MET A 96 21.75 6.81 7.53
N ASP A 97 20.45 6.51 7.55
CA ASP A 97 19.47 6.79 6.51
C ASP A 97 19.19 8.29 6.32
N THR A 98 19.54 9.12 7.31
CA THR A 98 19.38 10.57 7.24
C THR A 98 20.63 11.31 6.77
N SER A 99 21.75 10.59 6.67
CA SER A 99 23.04 11.15 6.27
C SER A 99 23.00 11.73 4.84
N GLN A 100 23.84 12.74 4.59
CA GLN A 100 23.91 13.37 3.27
C GLN A 100 24.40 12.39 2.19
N ALA A 101 25.31 11.48 2.54
CA ALA A 101 25.82 10.45 1.65
C ALA A 101 24.69 9.49 1.24
N PHE A 102 23.94 8.97 2.21
CA PHE A 102 22.80 8.09 1.94
C PHE A 102 21.75 8.78 1.07
N LYS A 103 21.33 10.01 1.40
CA LYS A 103 20.34 10.75 0.61
C LYS A 103 20.79 10.93 -0.84
N LYS A 104 22.07 11.22 -1.07
CA LYS A 104 22.62 11.38 -2.42
C LYS A 104 22.52 10.07 -3.22
N GLU A 105 22.94 8.95 -2.63
CA GLU A 105 22.87 7.64 -3.30
C GLU A 105 21.43 7.18 -3.52
N PHE A 106 20.57 7.36 -2.51
CA PHE A 106 19.15 7.05 -2.58
C PHE A 106 18.47 7.75 -3.77
N GLU A 107 18.70 9.05 -3.93
CA GLU A 107 18.14 9.82 -5.05
C GLU A 107 18.64 9.31 -6.42
N ILE A 108 19.92 8.94 -6.52
CA ILE A 108 20.48 8.35 -7.74
C ILE A 108 19.76 7.04 -8.08
N TYR A 109 19.66 6.11 -7.14
CA TYR A 109 19.02 4.81 -7.38
C TYR A 109 17.52 4.94 -7.66
N LYS A 110 16.83 5.83 -6.94
CA LYS A 110 15.41 6.12 -7.18
C LYS A 110 15.18 6.61 -8.61
N ASN A 111 16.00 7.54 -9.10
CA ASN A 111 15.88 8.06 -10.45
C ASN A 111 16.16 6.97 -11.50
N GLN A 112 17.21 6.16 -11.31
CA GLN A 112 17.52 5.03 -12.20
C GLN A 112 16.38 4.02 -12.32
N LEU A 113 15.70 3.72 -11.20
CA LEU A 113 14.55 2.81 -11.20
C LEU A 113 13.30 3.42 -11.86
N ALA A 114 13.18 4.74 -11.85
CA ALA A 114 12.06 5.46 -12.45
C ALA A 114 12.20 5.64 -13.97
N GLU A 115 13.42 5.72 -14.52
CA GLU A 115 13.70 5.95 -15.95
C GLU A 115 12.81 5.15 -16.92
N PRO A 116 12.61 3.81 -16.76
CA PRO A 116 11.79 3.01 -17.69
C PRO A 116 10.30 3.38 -17.68
N TYR A 117 9.84 4.11 -16.67
CA TYR A 117 8.45 4.54 -16.50
C TYR A 117 8.22 6.02 -16.87
N LEU A 118 9.29 6.81 -17.00
CA LEU A 118 9.23 8.24 -17.33
C LEU A 118 9.31 8.52 -18.83
N THR A 119 9.85 7.59 -19.61
CA THR A 119 9.77 7.68 -21.07
C THR A 119 8.38 7.22 -21.53
N PRO A 120 7.63 8.05 -22.28
CA PRO A 120 6.46 7.55 -22.98
C PRO A 120 6.92 6.36 -23.81
N LYS A 121 6.22 5.23 -23.72
CA LYS A 121 6.32 4.19 -24.75
C LYS A 121 5.87 4.87 -26.04
N ASN A 122 6.80 5.50 -26.75
CA ASN A 122 6.60 5.90 -28.12
C ASN A 122 6.42 4.60 -28.86
N VAL A 123 5.16 4.18 -28.94
CA VAL A 123 4.68 3.14 -29.82
C VAL A 123 5.04 3.66 -31.19
N SER A 124 6.22 3.30 -31.68
CA SER A 124 6.55 3.34 -33.10
C SER A 124 5.76 2.23 -33.78
N GLU A 125 4.43 2.24 -33.62
CA GLU A 125 3.46 1.60 -34.51
C GLU A 125 3.39 2.42 -35.80
N LYS A 126 4.53 2.54 -36.48
CA LYS A 126 4.60 3.14 -37.82
C LYS A 126 5.84 2.71 -38.59
N LEU A 127 6.26 1.45 -38.43
CA LEU A 127 7.31 0.85 -39.25
C LEU A 127 6.94 -0.55 -39.77
N VAL A 128 5.67 -0.79 -40.10
CA VAL A 128 5.30 -1.85 -41.04
C VAL A 128 4.29 -1.25 -42.02
N LYS A 129 4.72 -1.10 -43.27
CA LYS A 129 3.88 -0.79 -44.42
C LYS A 129 4.14 -1.86 -45.47
#